data_AF-A0A6J4VVG9-F1
#
_entry.id   AF-A0A6J4VVG9-F1
#
_cell.length_a   1.000
_cell.length_b   1.000
_cell.length_c   1.000
_cell.angle_alpha   90.00
_cell.angle_beta   90.00
_cell.angle_gamma   90.00
#
_symmetry.space_group_name_H-M   'P 1'
#
loop_
_entity.id
_entity.type
_entity.pdbx_description
1 polymer ?
#
loop_
_entity_poly.entity_id
_entity_poly.type
_entity_poly.pdbx_seq_one_letter_code
_entity_poly.pdbx_strand_id
1 'polypeptide(L)'
;MALLNIHNYYGQFLQLVPIVALIWFAVRRTLPLQRVAPILLDINVLIGLILYVASGQQVSVWHPVFMLAAIGLAHGVARNTDRRVVIGAWVGVLVLVLVGVQIASGRLLTAPLLPAL
;
A
#
# COMPACT_ATOMS: atom_id res chain seq x y z
N MET A 1 -20.74 -4.54 -6.24
CA MET A 1 -20.83 -4.86 -4.80
C MET A 1 -19.74 -5.83 -4.33
N ALA A 2 -19.60 -7.02 -4.90
CA ALA A 2 -18.58 -7.99 -4.47
C ALA A 2 -17.13 -7.45 -4.54
N LEU A 3 -16.74 -6.78 -5.63
CA LEU A 3 -15.40 -6.23 -5.80
C LEU A 3 -15.06 -5.12 -4.79
N LEU A 4 -16.04 -4.25 -4.49
CA LEU A 4 -15.91 -3.18 -3.49
C LEU A 4 -15.74 -3.76 -2.08
N ASN A 5 -16.52 -4.80 -1.74
CA ASN A 5 -16.38 -5.48 -0.45
C ASN A 5 -15.01 -6.17 -0.33
N ILE A 6 -14.55 -6.83 -1.40
CA ILE A 6 -13.22 -7.44 -1.45
C ILE A 6 -12.16 -6.38 -1.24
N HIS A 7 -12.22 -5.24 -1.94
CA HIS A 7 -11.23 -4.17 -1.79
C HIS A 7 -11.25 -3.51 -0.43
N ASN A 8 -12.41 -3.27 0.17
CA ASN A 8 -12.48 -2.73 1.52
C ASN A 8 -11.89 -3.70 2.55
N TYR A 9 -12.19 -5.00 2.41
CA TYR A 9 -11.61 -6.03 3.25
C TYR A 9 -10.09 -6.07 3.07
N TYR A 10 -9.61 -6.22 1.84
CA TYR A 10 -8.19 -6.27 1.50
C TYR A 10 -7.44 -4.99 1.88
N GLY A 11 -8.06 -3.82 1.73
CA GLY A 11 -7.54 -2.51 2.11
C GLY A 11 -7.37 -2.33 3.62
N GLN A 12 -8.27 -2.89 4.43
CA GLN A 12 -8.09 -2.95 5.89
C GLN A 12 -6.88 -3.82 6.25
N PHE A 13 -6.68 -4.94 5.55
CA PHE A 13 -5.54 -5.83 5.77
C PHE A 13 -4.25 -5.36 5.10
N LEU A 14 -4.29 -4.38 4.20
CA LEU A 14 -3.10 -3.89 3.48
C LEU A 14 -2.02 -3.40 4.43
N GLN A 15 -2.43 -2.79 5.54
CA GLN A 15 -1.53 -2.27 6.58
C GLN A 15 -0.78 -3.40 7.28
N LEU A 16 -1.34 -4.62 7.29
CA LEU A 16 -0.69 -5.79 7.86
C LEU A 16 0.45 -6.31 6.98
N VAL A 17 0.41 -6.09 5.67
CA VAL A 17 1.47 -6.56 4.76
C VAL A 17 2.86 -6.04 5.17
N PRO A 18 3.09 -4.72 5.34
CA PRO A 18 4.37 -4.21 5.80
C PRO A 18 4.69 -4.60 7.26
N ILE A 19 3.68 -4.72 8.14
CA ILE A 19 3.87 -5.16 9.53
C ILE A 19 4.38 -6.60 9.57
N VAL A 20 3.74 -7.51 8.83
CA VAL A 20 4.13 -8.93 8.77
C VAL A 20 5.50 -9.08 8.12
N ALA A 21 5.81 -8.29 7.08
CA ALA A 21 7.15 -8.26 6.48
C ALA A 21 8.22 -7.83 7.49
N LEU A 22 7.97 -6.78 8.29
CA LEU A 22 8.86 -6.32 9.36
C LEU A 22 9.05 -7.37 10.45
N ILE A 23 7.95 -7.95 10.96
CA ILE A 23 8.00 -8.99 12.01
C ILE A 23 8.76 -10.20 11.50
N TRP A 24 8.44 -10.69 10.30
CA TRP A 24 9.13 -11.83 9.72
C TRP A 24 10.61 -11.57 9.56
N PHE A 25 10.99 -10.40 9.02
CA PHE A 25 12.40 -10.07 8.86
C PHE A 25 13.12 -9.94 10.20
N ALA A 26 12.48 -9.37 11.22
CA ALA A 26 13.03 -9.26 12.56
C ALA A 26 13.27 -10.64 13.21
N VAL A 27 12.34 -11.59 13.04
CA VAL A 27 12.39 -12.93 13.66
C VAL A 27 13.26 -13.89 12.86
N ARG A 28 13.02 -14.01 11.55
CA ARG A 28 13.63 -15.04 10.70
C ARG A 28 14.90 -14.55 10.00
N ARG A 29 15.11 -13.24 9.88
CA ARG A 29 16.23 -12.63 9.13
C ARG A 29 16.42 -13.19 7.72
N THR A 30 15.37 -13.76 7.13
CA THR A 30 15.39 -14.35 5.79
C THR A 30 14.63 -13.49 4.80
N LEU A 31 15.01 -13.62 3.52
CA LEU A 31 14.48 -12.85 2.39
C LEU A 31 13.09 -13.25 1.84
N PRO A 32 12.47 -14.43 2.11
CA PRO A 32 11.32 -14.86 1.31
C PRO A 32 10.13 -13.92 1.45
N LEU A 33 9.87 -13.36 2.65
CA LEU A 33 8.72 -12.47 2.83
C LEU A 33 8.93 -11.06 2.26
N GLN A 34 10.18 -10.57 2.18
CA GLN A 34 10.48 -9.30 1.51
C GLN A 34 10.23 -9.35 0.01
N ARG A 35 10.24 -10.54 -0.58
CA ARG A 35 9.95 -10.75 -2.01
C ARG A 35 8.47 -10.93 -2.29
N VAL A 36 7.73 -11.51 -1.34
CA VAL A 36 6.28 -11.76 -1.48
C VAL A 36 5.46 -10.54 -1.10
N ALA A 37 5.86 -9.79 -0.08
CA ALA A 37 5.08 -8.65 0.43
C ALA A 37 4.87 -7.52 -0.60
N PRO A 38 5.83 -7.15 -1.47
CA PRO A 38 5.57 -6.22 -2.57
C PRO A 38 4.49 -6.73 -3.54
N ILE A 39 4.46 -8.02 -3.83
CA ILE A 39 3.45 -8.63 -4.72
C ILE A 39 2.05 -8.51 -4.09
N LEU A 40 1.92 -8.69 -2.78
CA LEU A 40 0.65 -8.50 -2.06
C LEU A 40 0.20 -7.04 -2.10
N LEU A 41 1.14 -6.09 -2.00
CA LEU A 41 0.86 -4.66 -2.15
C LEU A 41 0.38 -4.35 -3.58
N ASP A 42 1.04 -4.89 -4.60
CA ASP A 42 0.70 -4.72 -6.02
C ASP A 42 -0.73 -5.17 -6.31
N ILE A 43 -1.12 -6.35 -5.83
CA ILE A 43 -2.47 -6.90 -6.00
C ILE A 43 -3.52 -5.93 -5.44
N ASN A 44 -3.30 -5.39 -4.25
CA ASN A 44 -4.29 -4.50 -3.64
C ASN A 44 -4.42 -3.16 -4.37
N VAL A 45 -3.28 -2.58 -4.77
CA VAL A 45 -3.26 -1.33 -5.53
C VAL A 45 -3.92 -1.54 -6.89
N LEU A 46 -3.70 -2.68 -7.54
CA LEU A 46 -4.36 -3.04 -8.80
C LEU A 46 -5.88 -3.15 -8.62
N ILE A 47 -6.36 -3.82 -7.57
CA ILE A 47 -7.80 -3.91 -7.27
C ILE A 47 -8.38 -2.51 -7.01
N GLY A 48 -7.67 -1.65 -6.28
CA GLY A 48 -8.06 -0.27 -6.03
C GLY A 48 -8.16 0.57 -7.31
N LEU A 49 -7.20 0.41 -8.21
CA LEU A 49 -7.22 1.07 -9.52
C LEU A 49 -8.40 0.60 -10.38
N ILE A 50 -8.66 -0.72 -10.43
CA ILE A 50 -9.81 -1.28 -11.15
C ILE A 50 -11.11 -0.69 -10.60
N LEU A 51 -11.25 -0.58 -9.28
CA LEU A 51 -12.43 0.03 -8.67
C LEU A 51 -12.55 1.53 -8.94
N TYR A 52 -11.44 2.27 -8.88
CA TYR A 52 -11.44 3.69 -9.22
C TYR A 52 -12.00 3.92 -10.63
N VAL A 53 -11.51 3.14 -11.61
CA VAL A 53 -11.96 3.22 -13.00
C VAL A 53 -13.41 2.73 -13.18
N ALA A 54 -13.78 1.62 -12.54
CA ALA A 54 -15.08 0.98 -12.76
C ALA A 54 -16.24 1.62 -11.98
N SER A 55 -15.97 2.21 -10.81
CA SER A 55 -17.00 2.78 -9.93
C SER A 55 -17.11 4.30 -9.98
N GLY A 56 -16.10 4.98 -10.56
CA GLY A 56 -16.04 6.44 -10.57
C GLY A 56 -15.93 7.07 -9.18
N GLN A 57 -15.55 6.29 -8.15
CA GLN A 57 -15.36 6.81 -6.80
C GLN A 57 -14.30 7.91 -6.80
N GLN A 58 -14.70 9.11 -6.39
CA GLN A 58 -13.77 10.22 -6.22
C GLN A 58 -12.93 10.00 -4.97
N VAL A 59 -11.67 9.62 -5.18
CA VAL A 59 -10.62 9.64 -4.18
C VAL A 59 -9.65 10.77 -4.50
N SER A 60 -8.98 11.28 -3.47
CA SER A 60 -7.96 12.30 -3.64
C SER A 60 -6.81 11.82 -4.53
N VAL A 61 -6.23 12.73 -5.32
CA VAL A 61 -5.03 12.51 -6.17
C VAL A 61 -3.89 11.90 -5.36
N TRP A 62 -3.79 12.27 -4.09
CA TRP A 62 -2.69 11.86 -3.23
C TRP A 62 -2.78 10.39 -2.85
N HIS A 63 -3.97 9.77 -2.83
CA HIS A 63 -4.10 8.36 -2.53
C HIS A 63 -3.28 7.46 -3.49
N PRO A 64 -3.50 7.49 -4.82
CA PRO A 64 -2.72 6.69 -5.75
C PRO A 64 -1.24 7.06 -5.78
N VAL A 65 -0.87 8.33 -5.56
CA VAL A 65 0.53 8.76 -5.48
C VAL A 65 1.25 8.07 -4.31
N PHE A 66 0.65 8.05 -3.12
CA PHE A 66 1.24 7.39 -1.95
C PHE A 66 1.30 5.87 -2.13
N MET A 67 0.30 5.26 -2.77
CA MET A 67 0.31 3.82 -3.07
C MET A 67 1.44 3.44 -4.05
N LEU A 68 1.64 4.22 -5.11
CA LEU A 68 2.73 3.99 -6.07
C LEU A 68 4.12 4.20 -5.43
N ALA A 69 4.27 5.22 -4.59
CA ALA A 69 5.49 5.42 -3.82
C ALA A 69 5.79 4.23 -2.89
N ALA A 70 4.77 3.66 -2.25
CA ALA A 70 4.91 2.49 -1.38
C ALA A 70 5.37 1.26 -2.18
N ILE A 71 4.80 1.03 -3.36
CA ILE A 71 5.22 -0.04 -4.30
C ILE A 71 6.69 0.13 -4.69
N GLY A 72 7.07 1.33 -5.14
CA GLY A 72 8.44 1.61 -5.58
C GLY A 72 9.47 1.34 -4.48
N LEU A 73 9.17 1.79 -3.25
CA LEU A 73 10.02 1.56 -2.09
C LEU A 73 10.11 0.07 -1.72
N ALA A 74 8.97 -0.65 -1.76
CA ALA A 74 8.91 -2.08 -1.44
C ALA A 74 9.71 -2.93 -2.44
N HIS A 75 9.58 -2.67 -3.74
CA HIS A 75 10.36 -3.37 -4.78
C HIS A 75 11.84 -3.00 -4.73
N GLY A 76 12.17 -1.73 -4.46
CA GLY A 76 13.56 -1.27 -4.33
C GLY A 76 14.33 -1.98 -3.23
N VAL A 77 13.64 -2.43 -2.18
CA VAL A 77 14.28 -3.12 -1.04
C VAL A 77 14.10 -4.65 -1.04
N ALA A 78 13.32 -5.21 -1.97
CA ALA A 78 12.93 -6.63 -1.98
C ALA A 78 14.11 -7.62 -2.08
N ARG A 79 15.29 -7.16 -2.53
CA ARG A 79 16.52 -7.96 -2.65
C ARG A 79 17.66 -7.49 -1.74
N ASN A 80 17.41 -6.51 -0.87
CA ASN A 80 18.43 -5.94 0.00
C ASN A 80 18.63 -6.80 1.26
N THR A 81 19.88 -6.95 1.70
CA THR A 81 20.25 -7.72 2.90
C THR A 81 20.66 -6.83 4.08
N ASP A 82 20.94 -5.54 3.84
CA ASP A 82 21.27 -4.60 4.92
C ASP A 82 20.04 -4.39 5.81
N ARG A 83 20.18 -4.81 7.07
CA ARG A 83 19.11 -4.75 8.06
C ARG A 83 18.56 -3.33 8.25
N ARG A 84 19.42 -2.31 8.28
CA ARG A 84 19.00 -0.92 8.51
C ARG A 84 18.21 -0.41 7.32
N VAL A 85 18.67 -0.73 6.10
CA VAL A 85 17.99 -0.34 4.86
C VAL A 85 16.64 -1.04 4.74
N VAL A 86 16.57 -2.34 4.99
CA VAL A 86 15.33 -3.12 4.95
C VAL A 86 14.31 -2.57 5.94
N ILE A 87 14.70 -2.42 7.22
CA ILE A 87 13.78 -1.94 8.26
C ILE A 87 13.31 -0.52 7.93
N GLY A 88 14.24 0.38 7.56
CA GLY A 88 13.89 1.75 7.20
C GLY A 88 12.93 1.83 6.02
N ALA A 89 13.16 1.04 4.98
CA ALA A 89 12.29 0.98 3.82
C ALA A 89 10.90 0.43 4.18
N TRP A 90 10.80 -0.69 4.90
CA TRP A 90 9.50 -1.25 5.28
C TRP A 90 8.72 -0.37 6.27
N VAL A 91 9.41 0.37 7.14
CA VAL A 91 8.79 1.44 7.95
C VAL A 91 8.27 2.55 7.03
N GLY A 92 9.04 2.96 6.03
CA GLY A 92 8.59 3.90 5.00
C GLY A 92 7.35 3.42 4.25
N VAL A 93 7.32 2.15 3.82
CA VAL A 93 6.15 1.52 3.19
C VAL A 93 4.94 1.60 4.11
N LEU A 94 5.11 1.25 5.40
CA LEU A 94 4.04 1.32 6.38
C LEU A 94 3.48 2.74 6.52
N VAL A 95 4.34 3.75 6.63
CA VAL A 95 3.92 5.16 6.73
C VAL A 95 3.17 5.59 5.47
N LEU A 96 3.69 5.28 4.28
CA LEU A 96 3.05 5.62 3.01
C LEU A 96 1.66 4.97 2.87
N VAL A 97 1.55 3.69 3.26
CA VAL A 97 0.27 2.97 3.28
C VAL A 97 -0.71 3.58 4.27
N LEU A 98 -0.28 3.85 5.50
CA LEU A 98 -1.14 4.45 6.53
C LEU A 98 -1.67 5.82 6.10
N VAL A 99 -0.79 6.69 5.59
CA VAL A 99 -1.17 8.02 5.10
C VAL A 99 -2.12 7.89 3.92
N GLY A 100 -1.81 7.02 2.94
CA GLY A 100 -2.69 6.76 1.81
C GLY A 100 -4.08 6.28 2.21
N VAL A 101 -4.20 5.41 3.22
CA VAL A 101 -5.50 4.96 3.75
C VAL A 101 -6.25 6.11 4.43
N GLN A 102 -5.58 6.96 5.21
CA GLN A 102 -6.24 8.13 5.81
C GLN A 102 -6.76 9.10 4.74
N ILE A 103 -6.01 9.29 3.65
CA ILE A 103 -6.42 10.11 2.50
C ILE A 103 -7.66 9.51 1.83
N ALA A 104 -7.66 8.20 1.56
CA ALA A 104 -8.83 7.52 0.98
C ALA A 104 -10.07 7.60 1.88
N SER A 105 -9.89 7.60 3.21
CA SER A 105 -10.99 7.77 4.17
C SER A 105 -11.50 9.21 4.30
N GLY A 106 -10.94 10.17 3.53
CA GLY A 106 -11.34 11.57 3.56
C GLY A 106 -10.87 12.35 4.80
N ARG A 107 -9.96 11.78 5.59
CA ARG A 107 -9.43 12.42 6.81
C ARG A 107 -8.24 13.33 6.57
N LEU A 108 -7.53 13.15 5.45
CA LEU A 108 -6.36 13.94 5.05
C LEU A 108 -6.42 14.27 3.55
N LEU A 109 -5.85 15.41 3.17
CA LEU A 109 -5.59 15.81 1.77
C LEU A 109 -6.78 15.55 0.83
N THR A 110 -7.96 16.09 1.15
CA THR A 110 -9.25 15.80 0.52
C THR A 110 -9.45 16.42 -0.87
N ALA A 111 -8.42 17.03 -1.47
CA ALA A 111 -8.54 17.64 -2.80
C ALA A 111 -8.92 16.57 -3.85
N PRO A 112 -10.11 16.64 -4.48
CA PRO A 112 -10.53 15.68 -5.49
C PRO A 112 -9.73 15.86 -6.79
N LEU A 113 -9.58 14.77 -7.55
CA LEU A 113 -8.84 14.72 -8.82
C LEU A 113 -9.39 15.67 -9.90
N LEU A 114 -10.70 15.90 -9.93
CA LEU A 114 -11.40 16.84 -10.80
C LEU A 114 -12.67 17.35 -10.08
N PRO A 115 -13.11 18.61 -10.28
CA PRO A 115 -14.46 18.99 -9.90
C PRO A 115 -15.46 18.05 -10.58
N ALA A 116 -16.50 17.63 -9.87
CA ALA A 116 -17.59 16.87 -10.47
C ALA A 116 -18.11 17.65 -11.68
N LEU A 117 -17.94 17.08 -12.88
CA LEU A 117 -18.58 17.56 -14.11
C LEU A 117 -20.05 17.15 -14.10
#